data_AF-A0A7L4NUD5-F1
#
_entry.id   AF-A0A7L4NUD5-F1
#
_cell.length_a   1.000
_cell.length_b   1.000
_cell.length_c   1.000
_cell.angle_alpha   90.00
_cell.angle_beta   90.00
_cell.angle_gamma   90.00
#
_symmetry.space_group_name_H-M   'P 1'
#
loop_
_entity.id
_entity.type
_entity.pdbx_description
1 polymer ?
#
loop_
_entity_poly.entity_id
_entity_poly.type
_entity_poly.pdbx_seq_one_letter_code
_entity_poly.pdbx_strand_id
1 'polypeptide(L)'
;QGMQFVGQEALLEQKQNGVYKRFTMFILEDHDTDTDLWPWWGEPIFRNGRYVGKTTSSAYSYTLERHVCLGFVHHFDEKTGEELVVTTDFINQGEYEIDIAGQRFQAKAKLYPFSSLFTQRRRKDELELSGYQRE
;
A
#
# COMPACT_ATOMS: atom_id res chain seq x y z
N GLN A 1 -14.28 -6.85 -29.52
CA GLN A 1 -14.62 -7.56 -28.26
C GLN A 1 -13.33 -8.14 -27.70
N GLY A 2 -13.09 -7.98 -26.40
CA GLY A 2 -11.91 -8.54 -25.74
C GLY A 2 -11.98 -10.07 -25.69
N MET A 3 -10.84 -10.74 -25.80
CA MET A 3 -10.73 -12.20 -25.70
C MET A 3 -11.02 -12.66 -24.27
N GLN A 4 -11.78 -13.75 -24.09
CA GLN A 4 -12.00 -14.34 -22.77
C GLN A 4 -10.72 -14.97 -22.24
N PHE A 5 -10.47 -14.86 -20.93
CA PHE A 5 -9.27 -15.36 -20.27
C PHE A 5 -9.59 -16.03 -18.92
N VAL A 6 -8.70 -16.92 -18.48
CA VAL A 6 -8.85 -17.65 -17.21
C VAL A 6 -8.90 -16.66 -16.04
N GLY A 7 -9.96 -16.73 -15.23
CA GLY A 7 -10.18 -15.84 -14.08
C GLY A 7 -11.00 -14.59 -14.38
N GLN A 8 -11.49 -14.39 -15.61
CA GLN A 8 -12.31 -13.24 -15.97
C GLN A 8 -13.60 -13.14 -15.12
N GLU A 9 -14.33 -14.24 -14.95
CA GLU A 9 -15.58 -14.26 -14.15
C GLU A 9 -15.31 -13.95 -12.68
N ALA A 10 -14.27 -14.55 -12.09
CA ALA A 10 -13.86 -14.28 -10.71
C ALA A 10 -13.47 -12.80 -10.49
N LEU A 11 -12.79 -12.17 -11.46
CA LEU A 11 -12.46 -10.74 -11.39
C LEU A 11 -13.70 -9.85 -11.54
N LEU A 12 -14.69 -10.24 -12.35
CA LEU A 12 -15.95 -9.50 -12.47
C LEU A 12 -16.75 -9.55 -11.17
N GLU A 13 -16.82 -10.72 -10.54
CA GLU A 13 -17.43 -10.89 -9.22
C GLU A 13 -16.70 -10.07 -8.15
N GLN A 14 -15.36 -10.16 -8.10
CA GLN A 14 -14.55 -9.38 -7.16
C GLN A 14 -14.71 -7.86 -7.39
N LYS A 15 -14.90 -7.42 -8.64
CA LYS A 15 -15.18 -6.02 -8.95
C LYS A 15 -16.55 -5.57 -8.42
N GLN A 16 -17.56 -6.45 -8.44
CA GLN A 16 -18.90 -6.16 -7.94
C GLN A 16 -18.94 -6.16 -6.41
N ASN A 17 -18.34 -7.16 -5.78
CA ASN A 17 -18.36 -7.33 -4.32
C ASN A 17 -17.33 -6.43 -3.60
N GLY A 18 -16.29 -5.99 -4.32
CA GLY A 18 -15.17 -5.25 -3.74
C GLY A 18 -14.07 -6.17 -3.22
N VAL A 19 -13.05 -5.56 -2.61
CA VAL A 19 -11.88 -6.27 -2.06
C VAL A 19 -11.88 -6.18 -0.54
N TYR A 20 -11.63 -7.30 0.12
CA TYR A 20 -11.55 -7.40 1.59
C TYR A 20 -10.15 -7.18 2.16
N LYS A 21 -9.16 -7.06 1.26
CA LYS A 21 -7.80 -6.65 1.60
C LYS A 21 -7.22 -5.77 0.50
N ARG A 22 -6.37 -4.82 0.87
CA ARG A 22 -5.74 -3.92 -0.10
C ARG A 22 -4.26 -3.75 0.16
N PHE A 23 -3.48 -3.92 -0.91
CA PHE A 23 -2.04 -3.74 -0.87
C PHE A 23 -1.72 -2.24 -0.76
N THR A 24 -0.99 -1.88 0.30
CA THR A 24 -0.77 -0.50 0.70
C THR A 24 0.70 -0.30 1.04
N MET A 25 1.22 0.86 0.63
CA MET A 25 2.55 1.32 0.99
C MET A 25 2.48 2.16 2.26
N PHE A 26 3.43 1.96 3.15
CA PHE A 26 3.58 2.65 4.43
C PHE A 26 4.95 3.31 4.46
N ILE A 27 4.98 4.57 4.85
CA ILE A 27 6.23 5.31 5.04
C ILE A 27 6.31 5.63 6.52
N LEU A 28 7.36 5.16 7.20
CA LEU A 28 7.57 5.48 8.61
C LEU A 28 7.92 6.97 8.74
N GLU A 29 7.17 7.72 9.54
CA GLU A 29 7.35 9.17 9.66
C GLU A 29 8.32 9.54 10.79
N ASP A 30 8.37 8.73 11.84
CA ASP A 30 9.09 8.95 13.11
C ASP A 30 10.19 7.91 13.40
N HIS A 31 10.60 7.11 12.40
CA HIS A 31 11.70 6.14 12.50
C HIS A 31 13.06 6.81 12.24
N ASP A 32 13.99 6.67 13.18
CA ASP A 32 15.38 7.10 13.06
C ASP A 32 16.27 5.93 12.61
N THR A 33 16.88 6.05 11.44
CA THR A 33 17.69 4.98 10.85
C THR A 33 18.96 4.64 11.60
N ASP A 34 19.48 5.56 12.42
CA ASP A 34 20.75 5.39 13.14
C ASP A 34 20.53 4.73 14.51
N THR A 35 19.37 4.95 15.14
CA THR A 35 19.07 4.46 16.49
C THR A 35 18.03 3.35 16.53
N ASP A 36 17.05 3.37 15.62
CA ASP A 36 15.97 2.40 15.61
C ASP A 36 16.29 1.16 14.77
N LEU A 37 15.67 0.05 15.14
CA LEU A 37 15.81 -1.21 14.41
C LEU A 37 15.14 -1.13 13.05
N TRP A 38 15.79 -1.67 12.03
CA TRP A 38 15.27 -1.65 10.67
C TRP A 38 14.19 -2.73 10.46
N PRO A 39 13.06 -2.40 9.82
CA PRO A 39 12.03 -3.38 9.50
C PRO A 39 12.51 -4.35 8.43
N TRP A 40 12.12 -5.62 8.53
CA TRP A 40 12.52 -6.66 7.58
C TRP A 40 11.31 -7.13 6.77
N TRP A 41 10.45 -7.96 7.36
CA TRP A 41 9.16 -8.37 6.83
C TRP A 41 8.30 -8.98 7.94
N GLY A 42 6.99 -9.03 7.74
CA GLY A 42 6.07 -9.65 8.69
C GLY A 42 5.75 -8.78 9.90
N GLU A 43 6.22 -7.53 9.90
CA GLU A 43 5.94 -6.53 10.93
C GLU A 43 4.41 -6.32 11.03
N PRO A 44 3.82 -6.38 12.23
CA PRO A 44 2.39 -6.10 12.40
C PRO A 44 2.03 -4.66 12.00
N ILE A 45 0.95 -4.53 11.24
CA ILE A 45 0.38 -3.25 10.84
C ILE A 45 -0.83 -2.99 11.74
N PHE A 46 -0.81 -1.85 12.41
CA PHE A 46 -1.90 -1.34 13.21
C PHE A 46 -2.57 -0.15 12.51
N ARG A 47 -3.90 -0.07 12.64
CA ARG A 47 -4.71 1.07 12.24
C ARG A 47 -5.57 1.49 13.42
N ASN A 48 -5.48 2.74 13.84
CA ASN A 48 -6.17 3.28 15.02
C ASN A 48 -5.99 2.36 16.25
N GLY A 49 -4.75 1.88 16.48
CA GLY A 49 -4.39 0.98 17.56
C GLY A 49 -4.79 -0.49 17.39
N ARG A 50 -5.48 -0.88 16.30
CA ARG A 50 -5.91 -2.27 16.04
C ARG A 50 -5.11 -2.95 14.96
N TYR A 51 -4.80 -4.23 15.16
CA TYR A 51 -4.14 -5.04 14.14
C TYR A 51 -5.01 -5.18 12.89
N VAL A 52 -4.45 -4.83 11.72
CA VAL A 52 -5.15 -4.89 10.42
C VAL A 52 -4.39 -5.68 9.37
N GLY A 53 -3.21 -6.23 9.70
CA GLY A 53 -2.43 -7.01 8.77
C GLY A 53 -0.95 -7.01 9.13
N LYS A 54 -0.12 -7.44 8.18
CA LYS A 54 1.33 -7.48 8.34
C LYS A 54 2.05 -7.04 7.08
N THR A 55 3.28 -6.56 7.24
CA THR A 55 4.12 -6.20 6.11
C THR A 55 4.55 -7.44 5.35
N THR A 56 4.56 -7.36 4.02
CA THR A 56 5.08 -8.40 3.13
C THR A 56 6.55 -8.16 2.80
N SER A 57 6.95 -6.90 2.70
CA SER A 57 8.31 -6.50 2.36
C SER A 57 8.58 -5.10 2.90
N SER A 58 9.82 -4.84 3.27
CA SER A 58 10.27 -3.55 3.77
C SER A 58 11.63 -3.21 3.14
N ALA A 59 11.90 -1.92 2.94
CA ALA A 59 13.17 -1.42 2.43
C ALA A 59 13.37 0.04 2.81
N TYR A 60 14.63 0.47 2.88
CA TYR A 60 14.95 1.89 2.98
C TYR A 60 14.88 2.57 1.61
N SER A 61 14.16 3.70 1.53
CA SER A 61 14.09 4.50 0.32
C SER A 61 15.03 5.70 0.41
N TYR A 62 16.13 5.66 -0.32
CA TYR A 62 17.07 6.79 -0.41
C TYR A 62 16.44 8.06 -1.00
N THR A 63 15.44 7.93 -1.88
CA THR A 63 14.74 9.09 -2.45
C THR A 63 13.86 9.81 -1.43
N LEU A 64 13.32 9.07 -0.46
CA LEU A 64 12.44 9.62 0.57
C LEU A 64 13.15 9.83 1.91
N GLU A 65 14.39 9.33 2.04
CA GLU A 65 15.17 9.30 3.29
C GLU A 65 14.36 8.71 4.46
N ARG A 66 13.61 7.64 4.16
CA ARG A 66 12.68 6.98 5.08
C ARG A 66 12.56 5.49 4.78
N HIS A 67 12.23 4.72 5.81
CA HIS A 67 11.81 3.33 5.65
C HIS A 67 10.43 3.23 5.03
N VAL A 68 10.31 2.35 4.06
CA VAL A 68 9.08 2.05 3.34
C VAL A 68 8.74 0.58 3.55
N CYS A 69 7.53 0.33 4.02
CA CYS A 69 6.97 -1.00 4.18
C CYS A 69 5.80 -1.18 3.23
N LEU A 70 5.62 -2.38 2.69
CA LEU A 70 4.46 -2.77 1.90
C LEU A 70 3.71 -3.87 2.64
N GLY A 71 2.38 -3.85 2.57
CA GLY A 71 1.57 -4.90 3.20
C GLY A 71 0.11 -4.86 2.79
N PHE A 72 -0.62 -5.92 3.17
CA PHE A 72 -2.06 -5.97 2.97
C PHE A 72 -2.77 -5.44 4.22
N VAL A 73 -3.69 -4.52 4.01
CA VAL A 73 -4.60 -4.02 5.04
C VAL A 73 -5.93 -4.73 4.88
N HIS A 74 -6.42 -5.29 5.98
CA HIS A 74 -7.73 -5.87 6.13
C HIS A 74 -8.64 -4.92 6.91
N HIS A 75 -9.94 -5.06 6.72
CA HIS A 75 -10.96 -4.36 7.50
C HIS A 75 -11.89 -5.40 8.11
N PHE A 76 -11.99 -5.40 9.43
CA PHE A 76 -12.87 -6.31 10.16
C PHE A 76 -13.91 -5.51 10.94
N ASP A 77 -15.14 -6.01 10.98
CA ASP A 77 -16.17 -5.48 11.87
C ASP A 77 -15.77 -5.73 13.33
N GLU A 78 -15.89 -4.72 14.17
CA GLU A 78 -15.43 -4.77 15.56
C GLU A 78 -16.26 -5.71 16.44
N LYS A 79 -17.53 -5.91 16.08
CA LYS A 79 -18.49 -6.68 16.87
C LYS A 79 -18.61 -8.11 16.37
N THR A 80 -18.64 -8.29 15.06
CA THR A 80 -18.86 -9.61 14.44
C THR A 80 -17.54 -10.29 14.06
N GLY A 81 -16.47 -9.53 13.84
CA GLY A 81 -15.20 -10.05 13.34
C GLY A 81 -15.22 -10.41 11.85
N GLU A 82 -16.31 -10.09 11.14
CA GLU A 82 -16.45 -10.37 9.71
C GLU A 82 -15.57 -9.45 8.87
N GLU A 83 -15.07 -9.95 7.75
CA GLU A 83 -14.32 -9.13 6.78
C GLU A 83 -15.25 -8.13 6.09
N LEU A 84 -14.84 -6.87 6.11
CA LEU A 84 -15.51 -5.76 5.46
C LEU A 84 -14.72 -5.32 4.23
N VAL A 85 -15.41 -4.71 3.28
CA VAL A 85 -14.77 -4.17 2.08
C VAL A 85 -13.80 -3.05 2.45
N VAL A 86 -12.60 -3.12 1.89
CA VAL A 86 -11.52 -2.14 2.09
C VAL A 86 -11.60 -1.08 1.00
N THR A 87 -12.24 0.03 1.32
CA THR A 87 -12.38 1.17 0.40
C THR A 87 -11.12 2.04 0.36
N THR A 88 -11.01 2.91 -0.63
CA THR A 88 -9.90 3.88 -0.71
C THR A 88 -9.92 4.83 0.49
N ASP A 89 -11.10 5.27 0.89
CA ASP A 89 -11.27 6.19 2.02
C ASP A 89 -10.92 5.54 3.35
N PHE A 90 -11.26 4.25 3.53
CA PHE A 90 -10.85 3.48 4.69
C PHE A 90 -9.33 3.50 4.87
N ILE A 91 -8.59 3.36 3.76
CA ILE A 91 -7.13 3.40 3.78
C ILE A 91 -6.63 4.80 4.10
N ASN A 92 -7.15 5.84 3.44
CA ASN A 92 -6.63 7.21 3.55
C ASN A 92 -6.94 7.92 4.87
N GLN A 93 -8.03 7.54 5.56
CA GLN A 93 -8.48 8.22 6.79
C GLN A 93 -7.98 7.58 8.08
N GLY A 94 -7.27 6.44 8.01
CA GLY A 94 -6.73 5.77 9.19
C GLY A 94 -5.41 6.37 9.65
N GLU A 95 -5.17 6.35 10.97
CA GLU A 95 -3.84 6.50 11.55
C GLU A 95 -3.19 5.12 11.60
N TYR A 96 -1.96 5.00 11.10
CA TYR A 96 -1.28 3.71 11.03
C TYR A 96 -0.01 3.71 11.85
N GLU A 97 0.26 2.55 12.44
CA GLU A 97 1.49 2.27 13.12
C GLU A 97 2.04 0.94 12.62
N ILE A 98 3.36 0.83 12.51
CA ILE A 98 4.03 -0.45 12.26
C ILE A 98 4.82 -0.80 13.51
N ASP A 99 4.56 -1.99 14.04
CA ASP A 99 5.31 -2.54 15.15
C ASP A 99 6.57 -3.21 14.62
N ILE A 100 7.72 -2.66 14.98
CA ILE A 100 9.03 -3.18 14.61
C ILE A 100 9.71 -3.61 15.91
N ALA A 101 9.88 -4.92 16.06
CA ALA A 101 10.53 -5.52 17.23
C ALA A 101 9.95 -5.08 18.60
N GLY A 102 8.65 -4.79 18.68
CA GLY A 102 7.95 -4.38 19.89
C GLY A 102 7.83 -2.87 20.10
N GLN A 103 8.36 -2.06 19.17
CA GLN A 103 8.20 -0.61 19.17
C GLN A 103 7.30 -0.17 18.01
N ARG A 104 6.31 0.68 18.30
CA ARG A 104 5.37 1.20 17.29
C ARG A 104 5.89 2.51 16.71
N PHE A 105 5.95 2.56 15.39
CA PHE A 105 6.32 3.74 14.61
C PHE A 105 5.14 4.23 13.80
N GLN A 106 4.89 5.53 13.81
CA GLN A 106 3.86 6.16 13.01
C GLN A 106 4.17 5.99 11.51
N ALA A 107 3.14 5.62 10.75
CA ALA A 107 3.26 5.32 9.34
C ALA A 107 2.18 6.02 8.51
N LYS A 108 2.60 6.61 7.39
CA LYS A 108 1.69 7.18 6.41
C LYS A 108 1.31 6.15 5.35
N ALA A 109 0.03 5.81 5.28
CA ALA A 109 -0.52 4.92 4.25
C ALA A 109 -0.64 5.62 2.87
N LYS A 110 -0.29 4.89 1.82
CA LYS A 110 -0.36 5.32 0.41
C LYS A 110 -0.77 4.15 -0.48
N LEU A 111 -1.81 4.36 -1.28
CA LEU A 111 -2.27 3.39 -2.29
C LEU A 111 -1.50 3.49 -3.61
N TYR A 112 -0.87 4.64 -3.85
CA TYR A 112 -0.12 4.89 -5.08
C TYR A 112 1.30 5.30 -4.73
N PRO A 113 2.29 4.92 -5.56
CA PRO A 113 3.67 5.36 -5.39
C PRO A 113 3.74 6.89 -5.40
N PHE A 114 4.72 7.44 -4.69
CA PHE A 114 5.06 8.85 -4.84
C PHE A 114 5.46 9.13 -6.29
N SER A 115 4.97 10.23 -6.85
CA SER A 115 5.51 10.75 -8.10
C SER A 115 6.94 11.22 -7.84
N SER A 116 7.92 10.39 -8.14
CA SER A 116 9.29 10.86 -8.22
C SER A 116 9.44 11.75 -9.48
N LEU A 117 10.35 12.72 -9.45
CA LEU A 117 10.72 13.51 -10.63
C LEU A 117 11.11 12.60 -11.81
N PHE A 118 11.72 11.45 -11.52
CA PHE A 118 12.07 10.44 -12.51
C PHE A 118 10.83 9.78 -13.13
N THR A 119 9.83 9.44 -12.32
CA THR A 119 8.55 8.87 -12.78
C THR A 119 7.76 9.88 -13.61
N GLN A 120 7.81 11.17 -13.26
CA GLN A 120 7.20 12.25 -14.06
C GLN A 120 7.89 12.43 -15.41
N ARG A 121 9.23 12.44 -15.46
CA ARG A 121 10.00 12.51 -16.72
C ARG A 121 9.67 11.33 -17.62
N ARG A 122 9.73 10.11 -17.10
CA ARG A 122 9.46 8.90 -17.90
C ARG A 122 8.02 8.86 -18.46
N ARG A 123 7.02 9.26 -17.65
CA ARG A 123 5.63 9.37 -18.14
C ARG A 123 5.48 10.44 -19.21
N LYS A 124 6.18 11.56 -19.08
CA LYS A 124 6.20 12.62 -20.10
C LYS A 124 6.82 12.10 -21.39
N ASP A 125 7.95 11.41 -21.31
CA ASP A 125 8.65 10.85 -22.47
C ASP A 125 7.79 9.79 -23.19
N GLU A 126 7.10 8.91 -22.45
CA GLU A 126 6.15 7.93 -23.03
C GLU A 126 4.94 8.58 -23.71
N LEU A 127 4.38 9.64 -23.12
CA LEU A 127 3.29 10.42 -23.71
C LEU A 127 3.73 11.09 -25.01
N GLU A 128 4.92 11.69 -25.04
CA GLU A 128 5.50 12.33 -26.23
C GLU A 128 5.75 11.31 -27.35
N LEU A 129 6.35 10.14 -27.04
CA LEU A 129 6.55 9.07 -28.03
C LEU A 129 5.22 8.54 -28.61
N SER A 130 4.17 8.41 -27.79
CA SER A 130 2.84 7.96 -28.25
C SER A 130 2.11 8.96 -29.14
N GLY A 131 2.50 10.25 -29.07
CA GLY A 131 2.03 11.30 -29.96
C GLY A 131 2.69 11.20 -31.33
N TYR A 132 4.00 10.93 -31.37
CA TYR A 132 4.77 10.77 -32.60
C TYR A 132 4.39 9.54 -33.43
N GLN A 133 3.89 8.47 -32.81
CA GLN A 133 3.44 7.26 -33.54
C GLN A 133 2.01 7.36 -34.11
N ARG A 134 1.33 8.49 -33.91
CA ARG A 134 -0.03 8.74 -34.41
C ARG A 134 -0.10 9.72 -35.59
N GLU A 135 1.04 10.12 -36.13
CA GLU A 135 1.20 10.86 -37.40
C GLU A 135 1.77 9.95 -38.48
#